data_AF-A0A0A2VUY2-F1
#
_entry.id   AF-A0A0A2VUY2-F1
#
_cell.length_a   1.000
_cell.length_b   1.000
_cell.length_c   1.000
_cell.angle_alpha   90.00
_cell.angle_beta   90.00
_cell.angle_gamma   90.00
#
_symmetry.space_group_name_H-M   'P 1'
#
loop_
_entity.id
_entity.type
_entity.pdbx_description
1 polymer ?
#
loop_
_entity_poly.entity_id
_entity_poly.type
_entity_poly.pdbx_seq_one_letter_code
_entity_poly.pdbx_strand_id
1 'polypeptide(L)' 'MTSVKDIKSKLAEITGKLTAGGTNAQMKEWYQEYNKLNAELKAAEAAEAAKATSSTALKMACEMVGIAI' A
#
# COMPACT_ATOMS: atom_id res chain seq x y z
N MET A 1 10.45 4.55 6.79
CA MET A 1 9.14 4.34 6.16
C MET A 1 8.91 2.83 6.11
N THR A 2 7.78 2.35 6.60
CA THR A 2 7.38 0.95 6.41
C THR A 2 7.09 0.76 4.92
N SER A 3 7.80 -0.14 4.24
CA SER A 3 7.61 -0.33 2.81
C SER A 3 6.25 -0.99 2.55
N VAL A 4 5.63 -0.76 1.38
CA VAL A 4 4.39 -1.47 0.99
C VAL A 4 4.52 -2.98 1.17
N LYS A 5 5.70 -3.54 0.87
CA LYS A 5 6.04 -4.95 1.07
C LYS A 5 5.93 -5.38 2.54
N ASP A 6 6.42 -4.56 3.47
CA ASP A 6 6.38 -4.84 4.92
C ASP A 6 4.94 -4.81 5.44
N ILE A 7 4.13 -3.86 4.96
CA ILE A 7 2.70 -3.76 5.30
C ILE A 7 1.95 -5.00 4.80
N LYS A 8 2.21 -5.45 3.56
CA LYS A 8 1.61 -6.68 2.99
C LYS A 8 2.00 -7.92 3.79
N SER A 9 3.27 -8.05 4.19
CA SER A 9 3.73 -9.16 5.03
C SER A 9 3.01 -9.21 6.37
N LYS A 10 2.87 -8.06 7.06
CA LYS A 10 2.13 -7.98 8.33
C LYS A 10 0.64 -8.27 8.17
N LEU A 11 0.02 -7.80 7.09
CA LEU A 11 -1.38 -8.13 6.78
C LEU A 11 -1.57 -9.64 6.59
N ALA A 12 -0.65 -10.32 5.91
CA ALA A 12 -0.71 -11.77 5.72
C ALA A 12 -0.59 -12.52 7.06
N GLU A 13 0.31 -12.07 7.94
CA GLU A 13 0.47 -12.66 9.29
C GLU A 13 -0.79 -12.52 10.14
N ILE A 14 -1.38 -11.32 10.19
CA ILE A 14 -2.62 -11.06 10.95
C ILE A 14 -3.80 -11.82 10.35
N THR A 15 -3.88 -11.90 9.02
CA THR A 15 -4.91 -12.70 8.35
C THR A 15 -4.77 -14.18 8.70
N GLY A 16 -3.53 -14.69 8.79
CA GLY A 16 -3.24 -16.04 9.27
C GLY A 16 -3.72 -16.26 10.71
N LYS A 17 -3.46 -15.30 11.61
CA LYS A 17 -3.94 -15.35 13.01
C LYS A 17 -5.47 -15.32 13.10
N LEU A 18 -6.12 -14.45 12.33
CA LEU A 18 -7.59 -14.38 12.24
C LEU A 18 -8.20 -15.69 11.69
N THR A 19 -7.55 -16.31 10.71
CA THR A 19 -8.01 -17.56 10.09
C THR A 19 -7.81 -18.76 11.03
N ALA A 20 -6.69 -18.81 11.75
CA ALA A 20 -6.43 -19.83 12.76
C ALA A 20 -7.43 -19.77 13.92
N GLY A 21 -8.06 -18.61 14.12
CA GLY A 21 -8.99 -18.35 15.21
C GLY A 21 -8.26 -18.13 16.53
N GLY A 22 -8.85 -17.30 17.38
CA GLY A 22 -8.35 -17.00 18.71
C GLY A 22 -9.50 -16.63 19.63
N THR A 23 -9.18 -16.16 20.83
CA THR A 23 -10.22 -15.62 21.73
C THR A 23 -10.87 -14.37 21.11
N ASN A 24 -12.11 -14.07 21.47
CA ASN A 24 -12.82 -12.88 20.98
C ASN A 24 -12.04 -11.58 21.22
N ALA A 25 -11.29 -11.48 22.33
CA ALA A 25 -10.44 -10.34 22.63
C ALA A 25 -9.27 -10.22 21.63
N GLN A 26 -8.56 -11.33 21.39
CA GLN A 26 -7.44 -11.37 20.44
C GLN A 26 -7.91 -11.09 19.01
N MET A 27 -9.04 -11.65 18.60
CA MET A 27 -9.58 -11.36 17.26
C MET A 27 -9.94 -9.90 17.10
N LYS A 28 -10.51 -9.25 18.13
CA LYS A 28 -10.80 -7.81 18.09
C LYS A 28 -9.52 -6.99 17.90
N GLU A 29 -8.45 -7.32 18.62
CA GLU A 29 -7.15 -6.65 18.48
C GLU A 29 -6.56 -6.86 17.08
N TRP A 30 -6.56 -8.10 16.59
CA TRP A 30 -6.08 -8.43 15.25
C TRP A 30 -6.90 -7.73 14.15
N TYR A 31 -8.21 -7.61 14.30
CA TYR A 31 -9.05 -6.86 13.36
C TYR A 31 -8.75 -5.35 13.37
N GLN A 32 -8.51 -4.77 14.54
CA GLN A 32 -8.12 -3.36 14.63
C GLN A 32 -6.78 -3.12 13.93
N GLU A 33 -5.81 -4.00 14.16
CA GLU A 33 -4.50 -3.89 13.56
C GLU A 33 -4.53 -4.16 12.05
N TYR A 34 -5.33 -5.13 11.59
CA TYR A 34 -5.63 -5.36 10.18
C TYR A 34 -6.17 -4.09 9.50
N ASN A 35 -7.17 -3.44 10.10
CA ASN A 35 -7.77 -2.23 9.54
C ASN A 35 -6.77 -1.07 9.45
N LYS A 36 -5.92 -0.92 10.47
CA LYS A 36 -4.86 0.10 10.48
C LYS A 36 -3.86 -0.15 9.36
N LEU A 37 -3.35 -1.38 9.24
CA LEU A 37 -2.40 -1.74 8.19
C LEU A 37 -3.00 -1.60 6.79
N ASN A 38 -4.28 -1.93 6.62
CA ASN A 38 -4.96 -1.77 5.34
C ASN A 38 -5.12 -0.28 4.95
N ALA A 39 -5.35 0.60 5.92
CA ALA A 39 -5.37 2.05 5.68
C ALA A 39 -3.97 2.58 5.30
N GLU A 40 -2.92 2.14 6.01
CA GLU A 40 -1.53 2.48 5.68
C GLU A 40 -1.15 1.96 4.28
N LEU A 41 -1.60 0.76 3.90
CA LEU A 41 -1.40 0.18 2.58
C LEU A 41 -2.02 1.06 1.50
N LYS A 42 -3.30 1.41 1.65
CA LYS A 42 -4.01 2.26 0.68
C LYS A 42 -3.35 3.63 0.53
N ALA A 43 -2.91 4.23 1.64
CA ALA A 43 -2.20 5.51 1.60
C ALA A 43 -0.86 5.39 0.87
N ALA A 44 -0.11 4.31 1.11
CA ALA A 44 1.17 4.06 0.44
C ALA A 44 0.99 3.75 -1.06
N GLU A 45 -0.01 2.94 -1.43
CA GLU A 45 -0.33 2.65 -2.83
C GLU A 45 -0.84 3.90 -3.57
N ALA A 46 -1.62 4.76 -2.93
CA ALA A 46 -2.04 6.04 -3.50
C ALA A 46 -0.84 6.99 -3.73
N ALA A 47 0.12 7.02 -2.80
CA ALA A 47 1.34 7.83 -2.95
C ALA A 47 2.24 7.32 -4.09
N GLU A 48 2.36 6.00 -4.25
CA GLU A 48 3.08 5.39 -5.38
C GLU A 48 2.36 5.64 -6.72
N ALA A 49 1.03 5.52 -6.75
CA ALA A 49 0.25 5.83 -7.95
C ALA A 49 0.39 7.31 -8.37
N ALA A 50 0.43 8.24 -7.41
CA ALA A 50 0.66 9.67 -7.68
C ALA A 50 2.08 9.96 -8.21
N LYS A 51 3.09 9.20 -7.76
CA LYS A 51 4.44 9.27 -8.35
C LYS A 51 4.50 8.69 -9.76
N ALA A 52 3.74 7.63 -10.03
CA ALA A 52 3.70 7.03 -11.36
C ALA A 52 3.04 7.97 -12.39
N THR A 53 1.93 8.61 -12.04
CA THR A 53 1.23 9.54 -12.95
C THR A 53 2.01 10.82 -13.22
N SER A 54 2.74 11.36 -12.25
CA SER A 54 3.62 12.52 -12.46
C SER A 54 4.80 12.21 -13.39
N SER A 55 5.36 11.00 -13.31
CA SER A 55 6.42 10.55 -14.22
C SER A 55 5.93 10.36 -15.66
N THR A 56 4.74 9.78 -15.85
CA THR A 56 4.15 9.61 -17.19
C THR A 56 3.74 10.95 -17.82
N ALA A 57 3.20 11.89 -17.03
CA ALA A 57 2.86 13.23 -17.52
C ALA A 57 4.11 14.03 -17.94
N LEU A 58 5.22 13.93 -17.19
CA LEU A 58 6.48 14.58 -17.55
C LEU A 58 7.09 13.97 -18.83
N LYS A 59 6.99 12.64 -19.00
CA LYS A 59 7.51 11.94 -20.18
C LYS A 59 6.71 12.28 -21.45
N MET A 60 5.38 12.33 -21.37
CA MET A 60 4.53 12.76 -22.48
C MET A 60 4.69 14.24 -22.82
N ALA A 61 4.91 15.12 -21.84
CA ALA A 61 5.21 16.52 -22.09
C ALA A 61 6.55 16.71 -22.83
N CYS A 62 7.55 15.85 -22.55
CA CYS A 62 8.86 15.89 -23.21
C CYS A 62 8.82 15.30 -24.64
N GLU A 63 7.97 14.31 -24.92
CA GLU A 63 7.80 13.76 -26.28
C GLU A 63 6.93 14.65 -27.20
N MET A 64 5.96 15.40 -26.65
CA MET A 64 5.14 16.34 -27.45
C MET A 64 5.85 17.66 -27.76
N VAL A 65 6.82 18.07 -26.94
CA VAL A 65 7.75 19.16 -27.27
C VAL A 65 8.96 18.52 -27.92
N GLY A 66 8.84 18.19 -29.21
CA GLY A 66 9.93 17.66 -30.01
C GLY A 66 11.15 18.59 -30.02
N ILE A 67 12.04 18.44 -29.04
CA ILE A 67 13.41 18.90 -29.14
C ILE A 67 14.12 17.85 -29.98
N ALA A 68 14.03 18.05 -31.29
CA ALA A 68 15.07 17.59 -32.19
C ALA A 68 16.40 18.13 -31.64
N ILE A 69 17.24 17.23 -31.12
CA ILE A 69 18.68 17.48 -31.02
C ILE A 69 19.26 17.32 -32.42
#